data_AF-A0A820F437-F1
#
_entry.id   AF-A0A820F437-F1
#
_cell.length_a   1.000
_cell.length_b   1.000
_cell.length_c   1.000
_cell.angle_alpha   90.00
_cell.angle_beta   90.00
_cell.angle_gamma   90.00
#
_symmetry.space_group_name_H-M   'P 1'
#
loop_
_entity.id
_entity.type
_entity.pdbx_description
1 polymer ?
#
loop_
_entity_poly.entity_id
_entity_poly.type
_entity_poly.pdbx_seq_one_letter_code
_entity_poly.pdbx_strand_id
1 'polypeptide(L)'
;PGSWAAGYHTGDDYACPIGTSVHATASGTVKDVNFGSDYGTHVVIESSDKVRQLYAHLSQKLVKVGQSVKAGNVIGKSGNTGRSTGPHLHYEERVAPYKYANHRKPQLNKAH
;
A
#
# COMPACT_ATOMS: atom_id res chain seq x y z
N PRO A 1 -16.48 -22.48 4.28
CA PRO A 1 -15.07 -22.79 3.94
C PRO A 1 -14.38 -21.54 3.38
N GLY A 2 -13.36 -21.05 4.08
CA GLY A 2 -12.81 -19.70 3.95
C GLY A 2 -12.21 -19.39 2.58
N SER A 3 -12.67 -18.28 2.01
CA SER A 3 -12.18 -17.63 0.79
C SER A 3 -10.80 -16.99 1.00
N TRP A 4 -9.80 -17.83 1.26
CA TRP A 4 -8.38 -17.46 1.37
C TRP A 4 -7.49 -18.29 0.39
N ALA A 5 -8.09 -19.00 -0.57
CA ALA A 5 -7.40 -19.99 -1.41
C ALA A 5 -7.78 -19.94 -2.91
N ALA A 6 -7.89 -18.74 -3.49
CA ALA A 6 -8.16 -18.60 -4.93
C ALA A 6 -7.42 -17.42 -5.56
N GLY A 7 -6.08 -17.46 -5.57
CA GLY A 7 -5.23 -16.97 -6.67
C GLY A 7 -5.51 -15.59 -7.29
N TYR A 8 -6.16 -14.68 -6.57
CA TYR A 8 -6.39 -13.29 -6.95
C TYR A 8 -5.68 -12.43 -5.89
N HIS A 9 -4.36 -12.34 -6.03
CA HIS A 9 -3.58 -11.29 -5.37
C HIS A 9 -4.02 -9.97 -6.02
N THR A 10 -4.81 -9.18 -5.29
CA THR A 10 -5.19 -7.85 -5.74
C THR A 10 -3.98 -6.92 -5.70
N GLY A 11 -3.14 -7.04 -4.67
CA GLY A 11 -1.87 -6.34 -4.57
C GLY A 11 -0.65 -7.14 -5.00
N ASP A 12 0.45 -6.44 -5.29
CA ASP A 12 1.76 -7.06 -5.44
C ASP A 12 2.45 -7.11 -4.06
N ASP A 13 2.88 -8.31 -3.67
CA ASP A 13 3.64 -8.53 -2.43
C ASP A 13 5.14 -8.48 -2.74
N TYR A 14 5.82 -7.48 -2.18
CA TYR A 14 7.26 -7.31 -2.33
C TYR A 14 7.97 -7.85 -1.10
N ALA A 15 8.60 -9.01 -1.24
CA ALA A 15 9.46 -9.57 -0.21
C ALA A 15 10.61 -8.59 0.07
N CYS A 16 10.64 -8.03 1.27
CA CYS A 16 11.67 -7.08 1.68
C CYS A 16 11.96 -7.22 3.17
N PRO A 17 13.22 -7.03 3.60
CA PRO A 17 13.54 -6.98 5.02
C PRO A 17 12.72 -5.90 5.73
N ILE A 18 12.34 -6.17 6.99
CA ILE A 18 11.72 -5.17 7.85
C ILE A 18 12.61 -3.92 7.89
N GLY A 19 12.01 -2.75 7.75
CA GLY A 19 12.72 -1.47 7.79
C GLY A 19 13.10 -0.91 6.42
N THR A 20 12.82 -1.62 5.33
CA THR A 20 13.05 -1.13 3.95
C THR A 20 12.21 0.11 3.70
N SER A 21 12.81 1.17 3.16
CA SER A 21 12.10 2.41 2.84
C SER A 21 11.00 2.16 1.81
N VAL A 22 9.77 2.55 2.14
CA VAL A 22 8.62 2.47 1.25
C VAL A 22 8.38 3.84 0.65
N HIS A 23 8.37 3.91 -0.67
CA HIS A 23 8.22 5.14 -1.44
C HIS A 23 6.83 5.24 -2.06
N ALA A 24 6.28 6.45 -2.15
CA ALA A 24 5.05 6.70 -2.87
C ALA A 24 5.26 6.46 -4.38
N THR A 25 4.42 5.66 -5.01
CA THR A 25 4.44 5.43 -6.47
C THR A 25 3.87 6.61 -7.26
N ALA A 26 2.99 7.40 -6.64
CA ALA A 26 2.32 8.54 -7.25
C ALA A 26 2.28 9.75 -6.31
N SER A 27 2.22 10.94 -6.90
CA SER A 27 1.94 12.17 -6.17
C SER A 27 0.46 12.21 -5.78
N GLY A 28 0.17 12.67 -4.57
CA GLY A 28 -1.21 12.70 -4.07
C GLY A 28 -1.31 13.18 -2.62
N THR A 29 -2.49 12.95 -2.05
CA THR A 29 -2.77 13.30 -0.65
C THR A 29 -3.01 12.04 0.14
N VAL A 30 -2.38 11.96 1.31
CA VAL A 30 -2.58 10.86 2.25
C VAL A 30 -4.01 10.92 2.78
N LYS A 31 -4.79 9.90 2.49
CA LYS A 31 -6.20 9.78 2.90
C LYS A 31 -6.38 9.02 4.19
N ASP A 32 -5.51 8.04 4.45
CA ASP A 32 -5.60 7.22 5.64
C ASP A 32 -4.22 6.77 6.11
N VAL A 33 -4.04 6.69 7.43
CA VAL A 33 -2.83 6.16 8.08
C VAL A 33 -3.21 5.38 9.35
N ASN A 34 -4.12 4.43 9.19
CA ASN A 34 -4.69 3.72 10.31
C ASN A 34 -3.84 2.52 10.76
N PHE A 35 -4.14 2.03 11.96
CA PHE A 35 -3.63 0.81 12.55
C PHE A 35 -4.82 -0.06 12.95
N GLY A 36 -5.08 -1.16 12.25
CA GLY A 36 -6.13 -2.10 12.64
C GLY A 36 -6.63 -3.04 11.52
N SER A 37 -6.88 -4.29 11.90
CA SER A 37 -7.21 -5.48 11.08
C SER A 37 -6.04 -6.15 10.36
N ASP A 38 -6.32 -7.22 9.60
CA ASP A 38 -5.35 -8.11 8.92
C ASP A 38 -4.21 -7.39 8.17
N TYR A 39 -4.41 -6.15 7.71
CA TYR A 39 -3.41 -5.34 6.99
C TYR A 39 -2.32 -4.69 7.87
N GLY A 40 -2.51 -4.63 9.20
CA GLY A 40 -1.54 -3.97 10.10
C GLY A 40 -1.44 -2.44 9.89
N THR A 41 -0.25 -1.89 10.08
CA THR A 41 0.02 -0.47 9.80
C THR A 41 -0.02 -0.25 8.29
N HIS A 42 -0.81 0.72 7.84
CA HIS A 42 -0.90 1.03 6.42
C HIS A 42 -0.97 2.53 6.14
N VAL A 43 -0.71 2.89 4.88
CA VAL A 43 -0.85 4.24 4.34
C VAL A 43 -1.70 4.16 3.07
N VAL A 44 -2.69 5.03 2.92
CA VAL A 44 -3.46 5.21 1.68
C VAL A 44 -3.18 6.59 1.11
N ILE A 45 -2.76 6.64 -0.15
CA ILE A 45 -2.59 7.87 -0.92
C ILE A 45 -3.65 7.92 -2.01
N GLU A 46 -4.30 9.07 -2.20
CA GLU A 46 -5.18 9.32 -3.33
C GLU A 46 -4.52 10.34 -4.26
N SER A 47 -4.29 9.92 -5.50
CA SER A 47 -3.80 10.77 -6.59
C SER A 47 -4.91 11.67 -7.15
N SER A 48 -4.53 12.70 -7.91
CA SER A 48 -5.47 13.57 -8.63
C SER A 48 -6.40 12.81 -9.57
N ASP A 49 -5.93 11.67 -10.09
CA ASP A 49 -6.64 10.82 -11.05
C ASP A 49 -7.65 9.88 -10.37
N LYS A 50 -7.94 10.10 -9.07
CA LYS A 50 -8.85 9.28 -8.25
C LYS A 50 -8.42 7.82 -8.18
N VAL A 51 -7.11 7.58 -8.22
CA VAL A 51 -6.49 6.28 -7.94
C VAL A 51 -6.01 6.29 -6.49
N ARG A 52 -6.40 5.27 -5.73
CA ARG A 52 -5.94 5.05 -4.36
C ARG A 52 -4.86 3.99 -4.31
N GLN A 53 -3.71 4.35 -3.78
CA GLN A 53 -2.61 3.43 -3.50
C GLN A 53 -2.59 3.07 -2.02
N LEU A 54 -2.69 1.78 -1.69
CA LEU A 54 -2.58 1.26 -0.33
C LEU A 54 -1.22 0.58 -0.15
N TYR A 55 -0.55 0.90 0.95
CA TYR A 55 0.72 0.31 1.38
C TYR A 55 0.50 -0.29 2.77
N ALA A 56 0.51 -1.61 2.91
CA ALA A 56 0.19 -2.32 4.15
C ALA A 56 1.39 -3.10 4.73
N HIS A 57 1.18 -3.69 5.91
CA HIS A 57 2.17 -4.41 6.71
C HIS A 57 3.40 -3.59 7.14
N LEU A 58 3.28 -2.26 7.18
CA LEU A 58 4.38 -1.37 7.50
C LEU A 58 4.83 -1.52 8.96
N SER A 59 6.13 -1.43 9.23
CA SER A 59 6.65 -1.34 10.60
C SER A 59 6.49 0.07 11.17
N GLN A 60 6.58 1.07 10.29
CA GLN A 60 6.52 2.47 10.66
C GLN A 60 5.89 3.29 9.54
N LYS A 61 5.01 4.22 9.91
CA LYS A 61 4.50 5.29 9.04
C LYS A 61 5.31 6.57 9.25
N LEU A 62 5.63 7.27 8.16
CA LEU A 62 6.39 8.52 8.17
C LEU A 62 5.56 9.72 7.67
N VAL A 63 4.28 9.50 7.42
CA VAL A 63 3.33 10.50 6.92
C VAL A 63 2.06 10.52 7.77
N LYS A 64 1.28 11.59 7.63
CA LYS A 64 -0.01 11.80 8.33
C LYS A 64 -1.15 12.06 7.36
N VAL A 65 -2.39 11.77 7.77
CA VAL A 65 -3.60 12.09 6.99
C VAL A 65 -3.59 13.57 6.61
N GLY A 66 -3.97 13.87 5.37
CA GLY A 66 -4.01 15.22 4.80
C GLY A 66 -2.66 15.72 4.28
N GLN A 67 -1.56 15.00 4.51
CA GLN A 67 -0.26 15.38 3.97
C GLN A 67 -0.20 15.15 2.46
N SER A 68 0.29 16.13 1.71
CA SER A 68 0.64 15.95 0.30
C SER A 68 2.02 15.29 0.16
N VAL A 69 2.11 14.32 -0.73
CA VAL A 69 3.34 13.57 -1.04
C VAL A 69 3.58 13.58 -2.55
N LYS A 70 4.84 13.52 -2.97
CA LYS A 70 5.21 13.33 -4.38
C LYS A 70 5.63 11.89 -4.61
N ALA A 71 5.56 11.44 -5.86
CA ALA A 71 6.17 10.18 -6.26
C ALA A 71 7.66 10.16 -5.84
N GLY A 72 8.10 9.04 -5.26
CA GLY A 72 9.45 8.87 -4.71
C GLY A 72 9.63 9.33 -3.25
N ASN A 73 8.70 10.06 -2.65
CA ASN A 73 8.80 10.40 -1.23
C ASN A 73 8.71 9.14 -0.36
N VAL A 74 9.54 9.07 0.68
CA VAL A 74 9.44 8.01 1.68
C VAL A 74 8.18 8.24 2.53
N ILE A 75 7.31 7.25 2.59
CA ILE A 75 6.02 7.29 3.30
C ILE A 75 5.96 6.37 4.51
N GLY A 76 6.87 5.41 4.59
CA GLY A 76 6.95 4.46 5.68
C GLY A 76 8.13 3.53 5.53
N LYS A 77 8.15 2.51 6.39
CA LYS A 77 9.09 1.40 6.34
C LYS A 77 8.34 0.09 6.29
N SER A 78 8.79 -0.84 5.46
CA SER A 78 8.23 -2.19 5.38
C SER A 78 8.30 -2.88 6.74
N GLY A 79 7.43 -3.84 6.98
CA GLY A 79 7.37 -4.52 8.26
C GLY A 79 6.78 -5.91 8.14
N ASN A 80 6.20 -6.32 9.25
CA ASN A 80 5.49 -7.59 9.36
C ASN A 80 4.30 -7.43 10.31
N THR A 81 3.68 -6.25 10.33
CA THR A 81 2.53 -5.97 11.22
C THR A 81 1.24 -6.48 10.59
N GLY A 82 0.27 -6.91 11.41
CA GLY A 82 -0.98 -7.51 10.92
C GLY A 82 -0.86 -9.03 10.72
N ARG A 83 -1.75 -9.61 9.91
CA ARG A 83 -1.75 -11.03 9.58
C ARG A 83 -0.84 -11.27 8.38
N SER A 84 0.44 -11.47 8.64
CA SER A 84 1.47 -11.71 7.63
C SER A 84 2.23 -13.00 7.95
N THR A 85 2.53 -13.80 6.91
CA THR A 85 3.30 -15.05 7.04
C THR A 85 4.82 -14.82 7.02
N GLY A 86 5.28 -13.61 6.70
CA GLY A 86 6.69 -13.21 6.72
C GLY A 86 6.90 -11.76 6.24
N PRO A 87 8.06 -11.12 6.45
CA PRO A 87 8.28 -9.71 6.10
C PRO A 87 8.06 -9.42 4.60
N HIS A 88 7.07 -8.58 4.31
CA HIS A 88 6.77 -8.11 2.97
C HIS A 88 6.05 -6.76 3.00
N LEU A 89 6.07 -6.06 1.88
CA LEU A 89 5.20 -4.93 1.61
C LEU A 89 4.03 -5.40 0.76
N HIS A 90 2.81 -5.19 1.25
CA HIS A 90 1.60 -5.39 0.45
C HIS A 90 1.18 -4.07 -0.20
N TYR A 91 1.13 -4.05 -1.53
CA TYR A 91 0.86 -2.84 -2.31
C TYR A 91 -0.33 -3.02 -3.25
N GLU A 92 -1.27 -2.07 -3.22
CA GLU A 92 -2.52 -2.14 -3.99
C GLU A 92 -2.86 -0.82 -4.69
N GLU A 93 -3.37 -0.87 -5.93
CA GLU A 93 -3.95 0.28 -6.64
C GLU A 93 -5.43 0.06 -6.97
N ARG A 94 -6.29 0.92 -6.40
CA ARG A 94 -7.75 0.87 -6.59
C ARG A 94 -8.24 2.09 -7.37
N VAL A 95 -9.04 1.87 -8.42
CA VAL A 95 -9.66 2.95 -9.22
C VAL A 95 -11.14 3.11 -8.87
N ALA A 96 -11.67 4.33 -9.02
CA ALA A 96 -13.09 4.59 -8.81
C ALA A 96 -13.96 3.89 -9.89
N PRO A 97 -15.16 3.39 -9.57
CA PRO A 97 -15.79 3.32 -8.24
C PRO A 97 -15.10 2.24 -7.38
N TYR A 98 -14.62 2.59 -6.19
CA TYR A 98 -13.69 1.80 -5.35
C TYR A 98 -14.25 0.46 -4.83
N LYS A 99 -14.61 -0.46 -5.73
CA LYS A 99 -15.06 -1.83 -5.44
C LYS A 99 -13.86 -2.78 -5.45
N TYR A 100 -13.95 -3.87 -4.68
CA TYR A 100 -12.91 -4.92 -4.61
C TYR A 100 -12.49 -5.48 -5.99
N ALA A 101 -13.37 -5.40 -7.01
CA ALA A 101 -13.09 -5.85 -8.37
C ALA A 101 -12.43 -4.79 -9.29
N ASN A 102 -12.27 -3.54 -8.84
CA ASN A 102 -11.68 -2.45 -9.62
C ASN A 102 -10.20 -2.24 -9.28
N HIS A 103 -9.45 -3.33 -9.27
CA HIS A 103 -8.01 -3.31 -9.07
C HIS A 103 -7.29 -3.06 -10.40
N ARG A 104 -6.37 -2.10 -10.43
CA ARG A 104 -5.43 -1.96 -11.55
C ARG A 104 -4.11 -2.55 -11.10
N LYS A 105 -3.44 -3.31 -11.98
CA LYS A 105 -2.07 -3.76 -11.68
C LYS A 105 -1.20 -2.54 -11.35
N PRO A 106 -0.49 -2.55 -10.21
CA PRO A 106 0.55 -1.60 -9.86
C PRO A 106 1.38 -1.19 -11.08
N GLN A 107 1.25 0.05 -11.52
CA GLN A 107 2.20 0.58 -12.49
C GLN A 107 3.40 1.09 -11.72
N LEU A 108 4.31 0.17 -11.40
CA LEU A 108 5.65 0.55 -10.96
C LEU A 108 6.25 1.40 -12.07
N ASN A 109 6.55 2.67 -11.76
CA ASN A 109 7.44 3.46 -12.58
C ASN A 109 8.76 2.70 -12.63
N LYS A 110 9.05 2.04 -13.76
CA LYS A 110 10.39 1.58 -14.10
C LYS A 110 11.24 2.83 -14.26
N ALA A 111 11.78 3.33 -13.15
CA ALA A 111 12.85 4.31 -13.21
C ALA A 111 14.05 3.61 -13.87
N HIS A 112 14.44 4.12 -15.03
CA HIS A 112 15.72 3.85 -15.68
C HIS A 112 16.88 4.31 -14.79
#